data_AF-A0A4Y7SY56-F1
#
_entry.id   AF-A0A4Y7SY56-F1
#
_cell.length_a   1.000
_cell.length_b   1.000
_cell.length_c   1.000
_cell.angle_alpha   90.00
_cell.angle_beta   90.00
_cell.angle_gamma   90.00
#
_symmetry.space_group_name_H-M   'P 1'
#
loop_
_entity.id
_entity.type
_entity.pdbx_description
1 polymer ?
#
loop_
_entity_poly.entity_id
_entity_poly.type
_entity_poly.pdbx_seq_one_letter_code
_entity_poly.pdbx_strand_id
1 'polypeptide(L)' 'LQTTLIAQSTHLIWKLRCKRRTGQGGDPLKVHPKHEIHNRWVDMVNRTIKHDIMAAR' A
#
# COMPACT_ATOMS: atom_id res chain seq x y z
N LEU A 1 4.62 7.71 -14.10
CA LEU A 1 4.50 8.20 -12.70
C LEU A 1 3.06 8.31 -12.23
N GLN A 2 2.20 9.13 -12.85
CA GLN A 2 0.81 9.34 -12.37
C GLN A 2 -0.04 8.06 -12.40
N THR A 3 0.05 7.28 -13.49
CA THR A 3 -0.59 5.95 -13.63
C THR A 3 -0.06 4.93 -12.62
N THR A 4 1.25 4.92 -12.39
CA THR A 4 1.92 4.04 -11.41
C THR A 4 1.43 4.29 -9.99
N LEU A 5 1.29 5.56 -9.57
CA LEU A 5 0.85 5.91 -8.22
C LEU A 5 -0.60 5.49 -7.95
N ILE A 6 -1.50 5.61 -8.94
CA ILE A 6 -2.90 5.17 -8.82
C ILE A 6 -2.98 3.65 -8.68
N ALA A 7 -2.21 2.92 -9.49
CA ALA A 7 -2.16 1.46 -9.41
C ALA A 7 -1.63 0.98 -8.06
N GLN A 8 -0.52 1.57 -7.58
CA GLN A 8 0.07 1.24 -6.28
C GLN A 8 -0.90 1.55 -5.13
N SER A 9 -1.59 2.69 -5.17
CA SER A 9 -2.58 3.06 -4.15
C SER A 9 -3.78 2.10 -4.14
N THR A 10 -4.29 1.73 -5.33
CA THR A 10 -5.37 0.75 -5.48
C THR A 10 -4.96 -0.63 -4.93
N HIS A 11 -3.74 -1.07 -5.24
CA HIS A 11 -3.19 -2.33 -4.75
C HIS A 11 -3.03 -2.33 -3.22
N LEU A 12 -2.55 -1.24 -2.63
CA LEU A 12 -2.44 -1.12 -1.17
C LEU A 12 -3.83 -1.20 -0.50
N ILE A 13 -4.83 -0.50 -1.04
CA ILE A 13 -6.22 -0.57 -0.55
C ILE A 13 -6.75 -2.00 -0.64
N TRP A 14 -6.54 -2.67 -1.77
CA TRP A 14 -6.94 -4.08 -1.95
C TRP A 14 -6.27 -4.98 -0.91
N LYS A 15 -4.96 -4.86 -0.71
CA LYS A 15 -4.20 -5.65 0.26
C LYS A 15 -4.67 -5.43 1.70
N LEU A 16 -4.98 -4.19 2.08
CA LEU A 16 -5.54 -3.86 3.40
C LEU A 16 -6.93 -4.48 3.59
N ARG A 17 -7.79 -4.44 2.56
CA ARG A 17 -9.11 -5.09 2.59
C ARG A 17 -9.00 -6.61 2.71
N CYS A 18 -8.09 -7.24 1.96
CA CYS A 18 -7.85 -8.68 2.04
C CYS A 18 -7.32 -9.10 3.41
N LYS A 19 -6.37 -8.34 3.98
CA LYS A 19 -5.88 -8.58 5.35
C LYS A 19 -7.00 -8.46 6.38
N ARG A 20 -7.89 -7.46 6.24
CA ARG A 20 -9.05 -7.30 7.12
C ARG A 20 -10.02 -8.47 7.00
N ARG A 21 -10.37 -8.89 5.78
CA ARG A 21 -11.35 -9.95 5.51
C ARG A 21 -10.83 -11.34 5.89
N THR A 22 -9.57 -11.62 5.62
CA THR A 22 -8.98 -12.97 5.76
C THR A 22 -8.23 -13.15 7.07
N GLY A 23 -7.55 -12.11 7.56
CA GLY A 23 -6.67 -12.20 8.74
C GLY A 23 -7.30 -11.76 10.06
N GLN A 24 -8.45 -11.07 10.03
CA GLN A 24 -9.08 -10.52 11.24
C GLN A 24 -10.58 -10.85 11.36
N GLY A 25 -11.11 -11.74 10.51
CA GLY A 25 -12.52 -12.16 10.55
C GLY A 25 -13.53 -11.04 10.28
N GLY A 26 -13.10 -9.91 9.72
CA GLY A 26 -13.97 -8.75 9.45
C GLY A 26 -14.16 -7.79 10.63
N ASP A 27 -13.49 -8.02 11.76
CA ASP A 27 -13.60 -7.16 12.96
C ASP A 27 -13.25 -5.70 12.64
N PRO A 28 -14.22 -4.75 12.73
CA PRO A 28 -13.99 -3.33 12.47
C PRO A 28 -13.09 -2.64 13.49
N LEU A 29 -12.81 -3.25 14.65
CA LEU A 29 -11.96 -2.66 15.70
C LEU A 29 -10.47 -2.91 15.45
N LYS A 30 -10.12 -3.84 14.55
CA LYS A 30 -8.73 -4.17 14.21
C LYS A 30 -8.20 -3.41 12.99
N VAL A 31 -8.87 -2.33 12.61
CA VAL A 31 -8.47 -1.46 11.49
C VAL A 31 -7.09 -0.87 11.78
N HIS A 32 -6.19 -0.97 10.81
CA HIS A 32 -4.87 -0.37 10.88
C HIS A 32 -4.98 1.14 11.17
N PRO A 33 -4.24 1.66 12.17
CA PRO A 33 -4.23 3.08 12.43
C PRO A 33 -3.70 3.86 11.21
N LYS A 34 -4.20 5.09 11.04
CA LYS A 34 -3.90 5.93 9.87
C LYS A 34 -2.39 6.10 9.63
N HIS A 35 -1.60 6.20 10.69
CA HIS A 35 -0.14 6.33 10.59
C HIS A 35 0.52 5.07 10.01
N GLU A 36 0.03 3.87 10.34
CA GLU A 36 0.55 2.62 9.80
C GLU A 36 0.24 2.50 8.30
N ILE A 37 -0.98 2.88 7.90
CA ILE A 37 -1.38 2.91 6.49
C ILE A 37 -0.51 3.90 5.71
N HIS A 38 -0.28 5.09 6.27
CA HIS A 38 0.59 6.10 5.68
C HIS A 38 2.03 5.59 5.51
N ASN A 39 2.62 5.02 6.55
CA ASN A 39 3.99 4.48 6.49
C ASN A 39 4.13 3.39 5.44
N ARG A 40 3.12 2.50 5.32
CA ARG A 40 3.08 1.46 4.27
C ARG A 40 3.01 2.06 2.86
N TRP A 41 2.23 3.13 2.68
CA TRP A 41 2.15 3.81 1.40
C TRP A 41 3.47 4.50 1.03
N VAL A 42 4.08 5.22 1.98
CA VAL A 42 5.39 5.88 1.78
C VAL A 42 6.48 4.87 1.43
N ASP A 43 6.57 3.75 2.15
CA ASP A 43 7.54 2.68 1.86
C ASP A 43 7.36 2.11 0.44
N MET A 44 6.11 1.83 0.04
CA MET A 44 5.80 1.32 -1.29
C MET A 44 6.16 2.31 -2.40
N VAL A 45 5.82 3.60 -2.24
CA VAL A 45 6.18 4.66 -3.20
C VAL A 45 7.69 4.80 -3.31
N ASN A 46 8.40 4.84 -2.18
CA ASN A 46 9.86 4.94 -2.15
C ASN A 46 10.54 3.75 -2.86
N ARG A 47 10.05 2.53 -2.66
CA ARG A 47 10.55 1.33 -3.38
C ARG A 47 10.30 1.40 -4.88
N THR A 48 9.14 1.94 -5.28
CA THR A 48 8.78 2.09 -6.69
C THR A 48 9.69 3.12 -7.36
N ILE A 49 9.86 4.29 -6.76
CA ILE A 49 10.77 5.33 -7.27
C ILE A 49 12.20 4.81 -7.37
N LYS A 50 12.68 4.07 -6.36
CA LYS A 50 14.02 3.44 -6.42
C LYS A 50 14.14 2.45 -7.59
N HIS A 51 13.13 1.62 -7.83
CA HIS A 51 13.12 0.71 -8.98
C HIS A 51 13.11 1.46 -10.30
N ASP A 52 12.27 2.49 -10.44
CA ASP A 52 12.19 3.30 -11.66
C ASP A 52 13.54 3.99 -11.94
N ILE A 53 14.21 4.52 -10.91
CA ILE A 53 15.55 5.11 -11.03
C ILE A 53 16.59 4.07 -11.44
N MET A 54 16.55 2.87 -10.86
CA MET A 54 17.49 1.79 -11.21
C MET A 54 17.26 1.27 -12.63
N ALA A 55 16.01 1.18 -13.09
CA ALA A 55 15.67 0.72 -14.43
C ALA A 55 15.93 1.76 -15.54
N ALA A 56 16.00 3.04 -15.17
CA ALA A 56 16.32 4.13 -16.10
C ALA A 56 17.83 4.39 -16.27
N ARG A 57 18.68 3.70 -15.49
CA ARG A 57 20.14 3.69 -15.64
C ARG A 57 20.58 2.54 -16.54
#